data_AF-A0A7Y6XP34-F1
#
_entry.id   AF-A0A7Y6XP34-F1
#
_cell.length_a   1.000
_cell.length_b   1.000
_cell.length_c   1.000
_cell.angle_alpha   90.00
_cell.angle_beta   90.00
_cell.angle_gamma   90.00
#
_symmetry.space_group_name_H-M   'P 1'
#
loop_
_entity.id
_entity.type
_entity.pdbx_description
1 polymer ?
#
loop_
_entity_poly.entity_id
_entity_poly.type
_entity_poly.pdbx_seq_one_letter_code
_entity_poly.pdbx_strand_id
1 'polypeptide(L)'
;MKHSLNLKWLFILAIVATVFSCDKDDPEPVNEEELITTVVVTFTPSGGGANVVASFRDFDGAGGNSPIITNPNLAANTNYSVSVQFQNEASSTTEDITAEVEEEAEDHQVFFEVASGLNFSYSYGDEDGDGNPIGIVGSATTGDASTGSLAV
;
A
#
# COMPACT_ATOMS: atom_id res chain seq x y z
N MET A 1 -56.92 48.92 18.75
CA MET A 1 -56.17 48.88 17.47
C MET A 1 -56.09 47.42 17.05
N LYS A 2 -56.77 47.02 15.96
CA LYS A 2 -56.70 45.66 15.43
C LYS A 2 -55.69 45.66 14.29
N HIS A 3 -54.51 45.06 14.49
CA HIS A 3 -53.57 44.85 13.39
C HIS A 3 -54.04 43.66 12.55
N SER A 4 -54.48 43.93 11.32
CA SER A 4 -54.73 42.88 10.33
C SER A 4 -53.39 42.40 9.78
N LEU A 5 -53.01 41.17 10.13
CA LEU A 5 -51.81 40.53 9.62
C LEU A 5 -52.07 40.14 8.15
N ASN A 6 -51.39 40.81 7.20
CA ASN A 6 -51.57 40.57 5.76
C ASN A 6 -50.99 39.19 5.39
N LEU A 7 -51.85 38.25 5.01
CA LEU A 7 -51.50 36.85 4.69
C LEU A 7 -50.44 36.71 3.57
N LYS A 8 -50.30 37.73 2.72
CA LYS A 8 -49.25 37.80 1.67
C LYS A 8 -47.83 37.90 2.24
N TRP A 9 -47.66 38.48 3.43
CA TRP A 9 -46.36 38.51 4.12
C TRP A 9 -46.03 37.21 4.85
N LEU A 10 -47.03 36.38 5.16
CA LEU A 10 -46.81 35.08 5.76
C LEU A 10 -46.20 34.08 4.76
N PHE A 11 -46.49 34.24 3.47
CA PHE A 11 -45.91 33.41 2.40
C PHE A 11 -44.43 33.73 2.11
N ILE A 12 -44.00 34.99 2.30
CA ILE A 12 -42.60 35.38 2.08
C ILE A 12 -41.69 34.84 3.20
N LEU A 13 -42.21 34.70 4.42
CA LEU A 13 -41.47 34.12 5.54
C LEU A 13 -41.30 32.60 5.43
N ALA A 14 -42.20 31.91 4.72
CA ALA A 14 -42.15 30.45 4.53
C ALA A 14 -41.06 30.01 3.53
N ILE A 15 -40.63 30.89 2.62
CA ILE A 15 -39.60 30.59 1.60
C ILE A 15 -38.18 30.75 2.17
N VAL A 16 -37.99 31.53 3.25
CA VAL A 16 -36.68 31.71 3.88
C VAL A 16 -36.30 30.53 4.79
N ALA A 17 -37.26 29.64 5.12
CA ALA A 17 -37.02 28.50 6.00
C ALA A 17 -36.47 27.24 5.30
N THR A 18 -36.33 27.24 3.96
CA THR A 18 -35.95 26.02 3.20
C THR A 18 -34.51 25.99 2.69
N VAL A 19 -33.64 26.92 3.11
CA VAL A 19 -32.24 26.97 2.64
C VAL A 19 -31.19 26.52 3.66
N PHE A 20 -31.60 25.94 4.79
CA PHE A 20 -30.66 25.14 5.61
C PHE A 20 -30.70 23.68 5.15
N SER A 21 -30.31 23.43 3.90
CA SER A 21 -29.68 22.15 3.58
C SER A 21 -28.28 22.27 4.17
N CYS A 22 -28.10 21.76 5.39
CA CYS A 22 -26.77 21.46 5.86
C CYS A 22 -26.32 20.31 4.96
N ASP A 23 -25.50 20.62 3.96
CA ASP A 23 -24.65 19.60 3.36
C ASP A 23 -23.98 18.92 4.54
N LYS A 24 -24.31 17.65 4.70
CA LYS A 24 -23.50 16.78 5.53
C LYS A 24 -22.37 16.43 4.59
N ASP A 25 -21.40 17.34 4.50
CA ASP A 25 -20.05 16.90 4.25
C ASP A 25 -19.78 15.96 5.42
N ASP A 26 -20.04 14.66 5.21
CA ASP A 26 -19.42 13.66 6.07
C ASP A 26 -17.93 14.00 6.05
N PRO A 27 -17.29 14.15 7.22
CA PRO A 27 -15.86 14.41 7.22
C PRO A 27 -15.20 13.33 6.36
N GLU A 28 -14.33 13.74 5.43
CA GLU A 28 -13.50 12.78 4.72
C GLU A 28 -12.86 11.85 5.75
N PRO A 29 -12.85 10.53 5.48
CA PRO A 29 -12.19 9.60 6.39
C PRO A 29 -10.77 10.11 6.65
N VAL A 30 -10.37 10.12 7.91
CA VAL A 30 -9.00 10.46 8.28
C VAL A 30 -8.11 9.40 7.64
N ASN A 31 -7.22 9.80 6.73
CA ASN A 31 -6.16 8.92 6.24
C ASN A 31 -5.23 8.64 7.44
N GLU A 32 -5.21 7.38 7.89
CA GLU A 32 -4.39 6.93 9.00
C GLU A 32 -3.08 6.37 8.44
N GLU A 33 -1.96 7.03 8.72
CA GLU A 33 -0.63 6.60 8.26
C GLU A 33 -0.33 5.14 8.62
N GLU A 34 0.09 4.35 7.64
CA GLU A 34 0.35 2.92 7.79
C GLU A 34 1.65 2.67 8.55
N LEU A 35 1.58 1.93 9.65
CA LEU A 35 2.78 1.45 10.35
C LEU A 35 3.22 0.10 9.79
N ILE A 36 4.20 0.10 8.87
CA ILE A 36 4.80 -1.12 8.33
C ILE A 36 6.00 -1.54 9.20
N THR A 37 5.88 -2.65 9.90
CA THR A 37 7.01 -3.25 10.66
C THR A 37 7.68 -4.38 9.90
N THR A 38 6.97 -4.99 8.95
CA THR A 38 7.39 -6.21 8.29
C THR A 38 7.10 -6.14 6.80
N VAL A 39 8.10 -6.48 6.01
CA VAL A 39 8.00 -6.64 4.56
C VAL A 39 8.40 -8.07 4.22
N VAL A 40 7.57 -8.77 3.47
CA VAL A 40 7.84 -10.13 2.99
C VAL A 40 7.80 -10.15 1.48
N VAL A 41 8.92 -10.54 0.84
CA VAL A 41 9.00 -10.71 -0.61
C VAL A 41 9.07 -12.19 -0.93
N THR A 42 8.10 -12.70 -1.68
CA THR A 42 8.00 -14.11 -2.05
C THR A 42 8.33 -14.29 -3.53
N PHE A 43 9.34 -15.12 -3.82
CA PHE A 43 9.75 -15.50 -5.16
C PHE A 43 9.26 -16.94 -5.46
N THR A 44 8.33 -17.08 -6.40
CA THR A 44 7.75 -18.36 -6.82
C THR A 44 8.34 -18.78 -8.16
N PRO A 45 9.17 -19.84 -8.23
CA PRO A 45 9.84 -20.24 -9.48
C PRO A 45 8.86 -20.79 -10.52
N SER A 46 8.94 -20.29 -11.76
CA SER A 46 8.03 -20.68 -12.85
C SER A 46 8.18 -22.15 -13.28
N GLY A 47 9.34 -22.75 -13.02
CA GLY A 47 9.61 -24.17 -13.28
C GLY A 47 9.03 -25.13 -12.23
N GLY A 48 8.33 -24.59 -11.21
CA GLY A 48 7.91 -25.32 -10.02
C GLY A 48 9.03 -25.41 -8.97
N GLY A 49 8.66 -25.84 -7.77
CA GLY A 49 9.55 -25.88 -6.61
C GLY A 49 8.94 -25.19 -5.40
N ALA A 50 9.73 -25.07 -4.33
CA ALA A 50 9.34 -24.29 -3.15
C ALA A 50 9.57 -22.79 -3.39
N ASN A 51 8.73 -21.97 -2.78
CA ASN A 51 8.92 -20.53 -2.79
C ASN A 51 10.19 -20.16 -2.03
N VAL A 52 10.88 -19.11 -2.48
CA VAL A 52 12.00 -18.49 -1.77
C VAL A 52 11.48 -17.20 -1.16
N VAL A 53 11.72 -17.00 0.14
CA VAL A 53 11.21 -15.84 0.88
C VAL A 53 12.38 -14.97 1.32
N ALA A 54 12.25 -13.67 1.06
CA ALA A 54 13.04 -12.64 1.71
C ALA A 54 12.14 -11.89 2.70
N SER A 55 12.72 -11.38 3.79
CA SER A 55 11.96 -10.57 4.73
C SER A 55 12.80 -9.53 5.45
N PHE A 56 12.16 -8.42 5.77
CA PHE A 56 12.59 -7.42 6.75
C PHE A 56 11.58 -7.40 7.88
N ARG A 57 12.04 -7.31 9.13
CA ARG A 57 11.15 -7.26 10.30
C ARG A 57 11.76 -6.42 11.42
N ASP A 58 11.03 -5.39 11.84
CA ASP A 58 11.38 -4.47 12.92
C ASP A 58 10.15 -4.18 13.81
N PHE A 59 10.03 -4.89 14.94
CA PHE A 59 8.84 -4.84 15.79
C PHE A 59 8.70 -3.57 16.63
N ASP A 60 9.82 -2.91 16.94
CA ASP A 60 9.87 -1.74 17.81
C ASP A 60 10.26 -0.46 17.07
N GLY A 61 10.60 -0.58 15.78
CA GLY A 61 10.80 0.52 14.87
C GLY A 61 12.08 1.31 15.14
N ALA A 62 12.16 2.50 14.55
CA ALA A 62 13.37 3.30 14.58
C ALA A 62 13.83 3.63 16.02
N GLY A 63 15.09 3.30 16.32
CA GLY A 63 15.71 3.51 17.63
C GLY A 63 15.53 2.37 18.63
N GLY A 64 14.79 1.32 18.25
CA GLY A 64 14.66 0.07 18.97
C GLY A 64 15.79 -0.92 18.68
N ASN A 65 15.44 -2.19 18.59
CA ASN A 65 16.38 -3.25 18.24
C ASN A 65 16.73 -3.20 16.75
N SER A 66 17.83 -3.84 16.35
CA SER A 66 18.13 -3.98 14.93
C SER A 66 17.12 -4.90 14.25
N PRO A 67 16.75 -4.63 12.99
CA PRO A 67 15.81 -5.45 12.26
C PRO A 67 16.35 -6.86 12.02
N ILE A 68 15.44 -7.82 11.90
CA ILE A 68 15.74 -9.18 11.47
C ILE A 68 15.56 -9.23 9.95
N ILE A 69 16.63 -9.57 9.23
CA ILE A 69 16.61 -9.65 7.76
C ILE A 69 16.87 -11.09 7.31
N THR A 70 15.99 -11.61 6.47
CA THR A 70 16.17 -12.88 5.75
C THR A 70 16.46 -12.56 4.28
N ASN A 71 17.65 -12.92 3.81
CA ASN A 71 18.03 -12.74 2.41
C ASN A 71 17.67 -13.98 1.58
N PRO A 72 17.18 -13.83 0.34
CA PRO A 72 16.83 -14.96 -0.51
C PRO A 72 18.08 -15.57 -1.16
N ASN A 73 18.00 -16.85 -1.51
CA ASN A 73 18.94 -17.51 -2.41
C ASN A 73 18.17 -18.03 -3.63
N LEU A 74 18.24 -17.28 -4.73
CA LEU A 74 17.54 -17.60 -5.96
C LEU A 74 18.40 -18.49 -6.86
N ALA A 75 17.78 -19.46 -7.51
CA ALA A 75 18.44 -20.28 -8.51
C ALA A 75 18.82 -19.42 -9.73
N ALA A 76 19.98 -19.71 -10.33
CA ALA A 76 20.41 -19.07 -11.57
C ALA A 76 19.49 -19.45 -12.74
N ASN A 77 19.44 -18.60 -13.77
CA ASN A 77 18.69 -18.83 -15.01
C ASN A 77 17.21 -19.19 -14.78
N THR A 78 16.56 -18.54 -13.82
CA THR A 78 15.21 -18.86 -13.37
C THR A 78 14.31 -17.63 -13.41
N ASN A 79 13.07 -17.82 -13.87
CA ASN A 79 12.02 -16.82 -13.78
C ASN A 79 11.18 -17.07 -12.52
N TYR A 80 10.79 -15.98 -11.87
CA TYR A 80 9.99 -15.98 -10.67
C TYR A 80 8.78 -15.08 -10.85
N SER A 81 7.61 -15.52 -10.36
CA SER A 81 6.56 -14.59 -9.94
C SER A 81 6.95 -14.02 -8.59
N VAL A 82 6.76 -12.72 -8.39
CA VAL A 82 7.09 -12.02 -7.15
C VAL A 82 5.81 -11.44 -6.55
N SER A 83 5.68 -11.56 -5.23
CA SER A 83 4.67 -10.83 -4.45
C SER A 83 5.30 -10.21 -3.21
N VAL A 84 4.86 -9.01 -2.83
CA VAL A 84 5.23 -8.30 -1.61
C VAL A 84 4.04 -8.30 -0.66
N GLN A 85 4.29 -8.46 0.63
CA GLN A 85 3.29 -8.33 1.68
C GLN A 85 3.81 -7.38 2.75
N PHE A 86 2.94 -6.51 3.23
CA PHE A 86 3.19 -5.55 4.29
C PHE A 86 2.40 -5.92 5.53
N GLN A 87 3.03 -5.83 6.71
CA GLN A 87 2.36 -6.13 7.98
C GLN A 87 2.78 -5.16 9.08
N ASN A 88 1.85 -4.92 9.99
CA ASN A 88 2.11 -4.30 11.28
C ASN A 88 2.07 -5.37 12.37
N GLU A 89 3.23 -5.65 12.97
CA GLU A 89 3.43 -6.60 14.07
C GLU A 89 3.81 -5.87 15.38
N ALA A 90 3.60 -4.55 15.48
CA ALA A 90 3.91 -3.78 16.69
C ALA A 90 2.96 -4.08 17.87
N SER A 91 1.76 -4.59 17.56
CA SER A 91 0.74 -4.96 18.54
C SER A 91 0.69 -6.48 18.79
N SER A 92 -0.19 -6.93 19.69
CA SER A 92 -0.43 -8.37 19.88
C SER A 92 -1.15 -9.03 18.71
N THR A 93 -1.76 -8.25 17.83
CA THR A 93 -2.45 -8.69 16.62
C THR A 93 -1.66 -8.19 15.43
N THR A 94 -1.29 -9.09 14.53
CA THR A 94 -0.72 -8.72 13.23
C THR A 94 -1.82 -8.17 12.35
N GLU A 95 -1.64 -6.95 11.87
CA GLU A 95 -2.48 -6.33 10.85
C GLU A 95 -1.81 -6.56 9.49
N ASP A 96 -2.61 -6.93 8.49
CA ASP A 96 -2.18 -6.93 7.10
C ASP A 96 -2.30 -5.50 6.62
N ILE A 97 -1.23 -4.93 6.11
CA ILE A 97 -1.16 -3.55 5.59
C ILE A 97 -1.20 -3.56 4.06
N THR A 98 -1.16 -4.75 3.44
CA THR A 98 -1.14 -4.87 1.97
C THR A 98 -2.45 -4.36 1.36
N ALA A 99 -3.58 -4.57 2.05
CA ALA A 99 -4.89 -4.16 1.53
C ALA A 99 -5.02 -2.62 1.51
N GLU A 100 -4.54 -1.96 2.56
CA GLU A 100 -4.48 -0.51 2.67
C GLU A 100 -3.56 0.05 1.58
N VAL A 101 -2.39 -0.58 1.35
CA VAL A 101 -1.49 -0.15 0.27
C VAL A 101 -2.13 -0.32 -1.13
N GLU A 102 -2.95 -1.36 -1.33
CA GLU A 102 -3.72 -1.56 -2.57
C GLU A 102 -4.89 -0.57 -2.71
N GLU A 103 -5.53 -0.18 -1.59
CA GLU A 103 -6.63 0.80 -1.57
C GLU A 103 -6.12 2.23 -1.81
N GLU A 104 -4.90 2.55 -1.36
CA GLU A 104 -4.21 3.83 -1.55
C GLU A 104 -3.11 3.76 -2.63
N ALA A 105 -3.35 2.95 -3.67
CA ALA A 105 -2.35 2.64 -4.70
C ALA A 105 -1.74 3.87 -5.39
N GLU A 106 -2.49 4.96 -5.57
CA GLU A 106 -1.97 6.19 -6.18
C GLU A 106 -0.93 6.93 -5.30
N ASP A 107 -0.89 6.64 -4.00
CA ASP A 107 0.03 7.27 -3.03
C ASP A 107 1.28 6.40 -2.75
N HIS A 108 1.33 5.19 -3.28
CA HIS A 108 2.35 4.20 -2.91
C HIS A 108 3.01 3.50 -4.10
N GLN A 109 4.33 3.29 -3.97
CA GLN A 109 5.08 2.45 -4.90
C GLN A 109 6.25 1.76 -4.21
N VAL A 110 6.43 0.47 -4.50
CA VAL A 110 7.57 -0.34 -4.10
C VAL A 110 8.65 -0.27 -5.18
N PHE A 111 9.88 0.01 -4.78
CA PHE A 111 11.02 0.12 -5.69
C PHE A 111 11.96 -1.05 -5.55
N PHE A 112 12.45 -1.59 -6.67
CA PHE A 112 13.42 -2.69 -6.69
C PHE A 112 14.73 -2.20 -7.29
N GLU A 113 15.71 -1.90 -6.44
CA GLU A 113 17.01 -1.40 -6.86
C GLU A 113 18.06 -2.52 -6.91
N VAL A 114 18.48 -2.86 -8.12
CA VAL A 114 19.46 -3.93 -8.38
C VAL A 114 20.87 -3.35 -8.37
N ALA A 115 21.71 -3.78 -7.44
CA ALA A 115 23.12 -3.36 -7.42
C ALA A 115 23.88 -3.84 -8.66
N SER A 116 24.84 -3.04 -9.11
CA SER A 116 25.70 -3.38 -10.24
C SER A 116 26.41 -4.72 -10.02
N GLY A 117 26.30 -5.64 -10.99
CA GLY A 117 26.94 -6.96 -10.96
C GLY A 117 26.07 -8.08 -10.40
N LEU A 118 24.87 -7.78 -9.87
CA LEU A 118 23.86 -8.80 -9.61
C LEU A 118 23.13 -9.11 -10.92
N ASN A 119 23.21 -10.36 -11.39
CA ASN A 119 22.51 -10.82 -12.59
C ASN A 119 21.02 -11.07 -12.28
N PHE A 120 20.31 -9.99 -12.00
CA PHE A 120 18.90 -9.98 -11.62
C PHE A 120 18.19 -8.85 -12.35
N SER A 121 16.93 -9.07 -12.71
CA SER A 121 16.04 -8.05 -13.25
C SER A 121 14.67 -8.23 -12.66
N TYR A 122 13.95 -7.12 -12.48
CA TYR A 122 12.57 -7.08 -12.00
C TYR A 122 11.70 -6.34 -13.00
N SER A 123 10.46 -6.79 -13.15
CA SER A 123 9.41 -6.12 -13.91
C SER A 123 8.15 -6.06 -13.05
N TYR A 124 7.58 -4.87 -12.95
CA TYR A 124 6.28 -4.62 -12.34
C TYR A 124 5.17 -5.40 -13.05
N GLY A 125 4.19 -5.86 -12.27
CA GLY A 125 3.05 -6.65 -12.74
C GLY A 125 1.69 -6.08 -12.34
N ASP A 126 1.67 -4.95 -11.66
CA ASP A 126 0.51 -4.22 -11.17
C ASP A 126 0.69 -2.71 -11.39
N GLU A 127 -0.43 -2.00 -11.53
CA GLU A 127 -0.49 -0.56 -11.78
C GLU A 127 -1.68 0.03 -11.02
N ASP A 128 -1.57 1.30 -10.61
CA ASP A 128 -2.63 2.11 -10.00
C ASP A 128 -3.69 2.57 -11.04
N GLY A 129 -4.66 3.38 -10.62
CA GLY A 129 -5.69 3.93 -11.51
C GLY A 129 -5.16 4.86 -12.61
N ASP A 130 -3.96 5.41 -12.44
CA ASP A 130 -3.28 6.32 -13.36
C ASP A 130 -2.29 5.60 -14.31
N GLY A 131 -2.07 4.29 -14.11
CA GLY A 131 -1.14 3.47 -14.89
C GLY A 131 0.31 3.54 -14.39
N ASN A 132 0.55 4.01 -13.17
CA ASN A 132 1.87 3.94 -12.54
C ASN A 132 2.04 2.60 -11.81
N PRO A 133 3.25 2.02 -11.76
CA PRO A 133 3.44 0.73 -11.09
C PRO A 133 3.30 0.82 -9.57
N ILE A 134 2.65 -0.17 -8.96
CA ILE A 134 2.55 -0.28 -7.50
C ILE A 134 3.72 -1.10 -6.95
N GLY A 135 4.02 -2.26 -7.53
CA GLY A 135 5.14 -3.12 -7.14
C GLY A 135 4.85 -4.14 -6.05
N ILE A 136 3.58 -4.39 -5.72
CA ILE A 136 3.17 -5.51 -4.85
C ILE A 136 3.30 -6.82 -5.63
N VAL A 137 3.04 -6.81 -6.93
CA VAL A 137 3.15 -7.98 -7.81
C VAL A 137 4.12 -7.70 -8.94
N GLY A 138 4.91 -8.71 -9.30
CA GLY A 138 5.78 -8.59 -10.46
C GLY A 138 6.40 -9.91 -10.89
N SER A 139 7.44 -9.78 -11.71
CA SER A 139 8.26 -10.90 -12.13
C SER A 139 9.73 -10.56 -11.98
N ALA A 140 10.53 -11.57 -11.65
CA ALA A 140 11.97 -11.45 -11.58
C ALA A 140 12.65 -12.52 -12.42
N THR A 141 13.75 -12.16 -13.07
CA THR A 141 14.58 -13.09 -13.84
C THR A 141 16.01 -13.04 -13.31
N THR A 142 16.55 -14.19 -12.96
CA THR A 142 17.97 -14.38 -12.66
C THR A 142 18.74 -14.84 -13.90
N GLY A 143 19.95 -14.32 -14.09
CA GLY A 143 20.89 -14.78 -15.12
C GLY A 143 21.87 -15.83 -14.57
N ASP A 144 23.09 -15.82 -15.10
CA ASP A 144 24.19 -16.64 -14.57
C ASP A 144 24.41 -16.38 -13.07
N ALA A 145 24.89 -17.40 -12.36
CA ALA A 145 25.14 -17.31 -10.93
C ALA A 145 26.00 -16.10 -10.57
N SER A 146 25.49 -15.28 -9.65
CA SER A 146 26.14 -14.04 -9.19
C SER A 146 25.75 -13.78 -7.73
N THR A 147 26.45 -12.85 -7.10
CA THR A 147 26.14 -12.36 -5.75
C THR A 147 26.12 -10.84 -5.78
N GLY A 148 25.24 -10.24 -4.98
CA GLY A 148 25.07 -8.80 -4.91
C GLY A 148 23.90 -8.43 -4.01
N SER A 149 23.53 -7.15 -4.03
CA SER A 149 22.44 -6.61 -3.23
C SER A 149 21.25 -6.24 -4.11
N LEU A 150 20.06 -6.56 -3.62
CA LEU A 150 18.80 -6.03 -4.08
C LEU A 150 18.24 -5.22 -2.91
N ALA A 151 17.96 -3.94 -3.12
CA ALA A 151 17.19 -3.14 -2.16
C ALA A 151 15.73 -3.13 -2.63
N VAL A 152 14.84 -3.33 -1.66
CA VAL A 152 13.38 -3.30 -1.81
C VAL A 152 12.84 -2.40 -0.71
#